data_AF-A0A9J6B0E1-F1
#
_entry.id   AF-A0A9J6B0E1-F1
#
_cell.length_a   1.000
_cell.length_b   1.000
_cell.length_c   1.000
_cell.angle_alpha   90.00
_cell.angle_beta   90.00
_cell.angle_gamma   90.00
#
_symmetry.space_group_name_H-M   'P 1'
#
loop_
_entity.id
_entity.type
_entity.pdbx_description
1 polymer ?
#
loop_
_entity_poly.entity_id
_entity_poly.type
_entity_poly.pdbx_seq_one_letter_code
_entity_poly.pdbx_strand_id
1 'polypeptide(L)'
;MELFIGPSKQQHFDSDGTIPSYHLHNFEHANISLTFFVYPSFSILFDKIIPSTSAQNGLTLFLGAVAFGQEFLLFHLHSTDHMGVEGQYHWLLQVSCFGLQNSSQKVAISTLKKGIKWLDVITRKHLKEQIFRENIEYLSLISKFEKEDLFEDVEAQKKSLVNHIGEQKRFVEKGKKENN
;
A
#
# COMPACT_ATOMS: atom_id res chain seq x y z
N MET A 1 19.29 31.30 -20.48
CA MET A 1 19.15 31.70 -19.06
C MET A 1 18.74 33.16 -19.05
N GLU A 2 17.43 33.42 -19.12
CA GLU A 2 16.94 34.77 -18.87
C GLU A 2 17.04 35.04 -17.37
N LEU A 3 17.98 35.91 -17.01
CA LEU A 3 18.25 36.29 -15.63
C LEU A 3 17.12 37.21 -15.16
N PHE A 4 16.47 36.82 -14.06
CA PHE A 4 15.36 37.53 -13.39
C PHE A 4 15.77 38.93 -12.90
N ILE A 5 15.88 39.90 -13.80
CA ILE A 5 16.03 41.32 -13.46
C ILE A 5 15.02 42.11 -14.31
N GLY A 6 13.80 42.21 -13.80
CA GLY A 6 12.72 43.04 -14.36
C GLY A 6 12.33 44.16 -13.38
N PRO A 7 11.89 45.34 -13.87
CA PRO A 7 11.64 46.51 -13.03
C PRO A 7 10.44 46.32 -12.09
N SER A 8 10.43 47.13 -11.02
CA SER A 8 9.59 47.10 -9.79
C SER A 8 8.06 46.87 -9.85
N LYS A 9 7.48 46.57 -11.01
CA LYS A 9 6.06 46.21 -11.18
C LYS A 9 5.92 45.03 -12.16
N GLN A 10 6.23 43.81 -11.71
CA GLN A 10 5.79 42.59 -12.40
C GLN A 10 4.87 41.82 -11.47
N GLN A 11 3.57 42.08 -11.60
CA GLN A 11 2.58 41.14 -11.10
C GLN A 11 2.54 40.00 -12.12
N HIS A 12 3.08 38.83 -11.76
CA HIS A 12 3.19 37.67 -12.67
C HIS A 12 1.84 37.05 -13.04
N PHE A 13 0.79 37.47 -12.34
CA PHE A 13 -0.58 37.09 -12.57
C PHE A 13 -1.38 38.31 -12.99
N ASP A 14 -2.24 38.13 -13.97
CA ASP A 14 -3.25 39.12 -14.30
C ASP A 14 -4.17 39.37 -13.11
N SER A 15 -4.99 40.42 -13.17
CA SER A 15 -5.93 40.76 -12.09
C SER A 15 -6.97 39.66 -11.83
N ASP A 16 -7.13 38.72 -12.76
CA ASP A 16 -7.99 37.53 -12.66
C ASP A 16 -7.24 36.27 -12.16
N GLY A 17 -5.94 36.38 -11.87
CA GLY A 17 -5.10 35.28 -11.41
C GLY A 17 -4.57 34.37 -12.52
N THR A 18 -4.80 34.70 -13.79
CA THR A 18 -4.24 33.94 -14.92
C THR A 18 -2.77 34.31 -15.17
N ILE A 19 -2.02 33.38 -15.76
CA ILE A 19 -0.63 33.63 -16.17
C ILE A 19 -0.68 34.24 -17.58
N PRO A 20 -0.18 35.47 -17.77
CA PRO A 20 -0.17 36.07 -19.10
C PRO A 20 0.67 35.23 -20.06
N SER A 21 0.21 35.06 -21.31
CA SER A 21 0.88 34.20 -22.31
C SER A 21 2.34 34.59 -22.57
N TYR A 22 2.69 35.87 -22.45
CA TYR A 22 4.07 36.36 -22.58
C TYR A 22 4.98 36.03 -21.39
N HIS A 23 4.42 35.57 -20.26
CA HIS A 23 5.15 35.06 -19.09
C HIS A 23 5.17 33.52 -19.04
N LEU A 24 4.36 32.85 -19.86
CA LEU A 24 4.21 31.40 -19.83
C LEU A 24 5.53 30.68 -20.14
N HIS A 25 6.25 31.16 -21.14
CA HIS A 25 7.56 30.63 -21.55
C HIS A 25 8.59 30.66 -20.39
N ASN A 26 8.60 31.73 -19.58
CA ASN A 26 9.47 31.82 -18.40
C ASN A 26 9.07 30.82 -17.31
N PHE A 27 7.77 30.57 -17.16
CA PHE A 27 7.25 29.60 -16.21
C PHE A 27 7.60 28.17 -16.64
N GLU A 28 7.52 27.87 -17.93
CA GLU A 28 7.91 26.58 -18.51
C GLU A 28 9.40 26.32 -18.30
N HIS A 29 10.27 27.29 -18.61
CA HIS A 29 11.70 27.18 -18.36
C HIS A 29 12.06 27.06 -16.88
N ALA A 30 11.37 27.79 -16.00
CA ALA A 30 11.56 27.68 -14.56
C ALA A 30 11.15 26.29 -14.05
N ASN A 31 10.06 25.73 -14.57
CA ASN A 31 9.54 24.43 -14.18
C ASN A 31 10.45 23.28 -14.66
N ILE A 32 10.98 23.38 -15.88
CA ILE A 32 12.00 22.45 -16.40
C ILE A 32 13.25 22.51 -15.50
N SER A 33 13.74 23.71 -15.18
CA SER A 33 14.92 23.90 -14.33
C SER A 33 14.72 23.38 -12.91
N LEU A 34 13.53 23.56 -12.34
CA LEU A 34 13.17 23.03 -11.03
C LEU A 34 13.23 21.50 -11.00
N THR A 35 12.80 20.84 -12.07
CA THR A 35 12.81 19.38 -12.17
C THR A 35 14.24 18.84 -12.19
N PHE A 36 15.13 19.48 -12.96
CA PHE A 36 16.56 19.19 -12.97
C PHE A 36 17.27 19.46 -11.64
N PHE A 37 16.70 20.28 -10.76
CA PHE A 37 17.24 20.54 -9.43
C PHE A 37 16.70 19.57 -8.37
N VAL A 38 15.39 19.36 -8.36
CA VAL A 38 14.68 18.56 -7.33
C VAL A 38 15.08 17.09 -7.43
N TYR A 39 15.03 16.49 -8.63
CA TYR A 39 15.33 15.07 -8.80
C TYR A 39 16.71 14.66 -8.27
N PRO A 40 17.84 15.29 -8.68
CA PRO A 40 19.15 14.90 -8.18
C PRO A 40 19.34 15.28 -6.71
N SER A 41 18.77 16.40 -6.24
CA SER A 41 18.87 16.79 -4.83
C SER A 41 18.27 15.74 -3.90
N PHE A 42 17.06 15.27 -4.20
CA PHE A 42 16.41 14.21 -3.42
C PHE A 42 17.06 12.84 -3.64
N SER A 43 17.56 12.53 -4.83
CA SER A 43 18.32 11.29 -5.06
C SER A 43 19.57 11.23 -4.18
N ILE A 44 20.35 12.32 -4.13
CA ILE A 44 21.53 12.44 -3.25
C ILE A 44 21.12 12.38 -1.78
N LEU A 45 19.99 13.00 -1.42
CA LEU A 45 19.46 12.99 -0.06
C LEU A 45 19.09 11.56 0.38
N PHE A 46 18.41 10.79 -0.48
CA PHE A 46 18.05 9.41 -0.20
C PHE A 46 19.29 8.52 -0.09
N ASP A 47 20.31 8.74 -0.91
CA ASP A 47 21.60 8.04 -0.81
C ASP A 47 22.35 8.31 0.49
N LYS A 48 22.16 9.49 1.09
CA LYS A 48 22.83 9.87 2.34
C LYS A 48 22.05 9.50 3.60
N ILE A 49 20.72 9.54 3.56
CA ILE A 49 19.87 9.40 4.76
C ILE A 49 19.33 7.98 4.90
N ILE A 50 18.97 7.33 3.80
CA ILE A 50 18.30 6.04 3.85
C ILE A 50 19.36 4.95 3.72
N PRO A 51 19.43 3.98 4.65
CA PRO A 51 20.27 2.81 4.47
C PRO A 51 19.89 2.09 3.18
N SER A 52 20.90 1.59 2.44
CA SER A 52 20.75 0.85 1.17
C SER A 52 19.76 -0.31 1.28
N THR A 53 18.49 0.01 1.13
CA THR A 53 17.35 -0.87 1.31
C THR A 53 16.53 -0.87 0.02
N SER A 54 15.75 -1.93 -0.18
CA SER A 54 14.87 -2.02 -1.35
C SER A 54 13.86 -0.85 -1.43
N ALA A 55 13.55 -0.20 -0.30
CA ALA A 55 12.63 0.94 -0.24
C ALA A 55 13.26 2.23 -0.80
N GLN A 56 14.53 2.51 -0.48
CA GLN A 56 15.27 3.65 -1.03
C GLN A 56 15.30 3.59 -2.56
N ASN A 57 15.68 2.44 -3.12
CA ASN A 57 15.74 2.25 -4.57
C ASN A 57 14.37 2.45 -5.22
N GLY A 58 13.30 1.98 -4.58
CA GLY A 58 11.93 2.21 -5.05
C GLY A 58 11.54 3.67 -5.03
N LEU A 59 11.91 4.42 -3.99
CA LEU A 59 11.60 5.84 -3.84
C LEU A 59 12.37 6.71 -4.84
N THR A 60 13.66 6.42 -5.06
CA THR A 60 14.48 7.10 -6.08
C THR A 60 13.95 6.83 -7.49
N LEU A 61 13.57 5.59 -7.80
CA LEU A 61 12.96 5.23 -9.09
C LEU A 61 11.59 5.91 -9.29
N PHE A 62 10.77 5.97 -8.25
CA PHE A 62 9.48 6.68 -8.28
C PHE A 62 9.69 8.17 -8.55
N LEU A 63 10.62 8.80 -7.83
CA LEU A 63 10.95 10.21 -8.01
C LEU A 63 11.46 10.48 -9.44
N GLY A 64 12.31 9.60 -9.98
CA GLY A 64 12.76 9.67 -11.37
C GLY A 64 11.60 9.54 -12.35
N ALA A 65 10.67 8.61 -12.13
CA ALA A 65 9.50 8.44 -13.00
C ALA A 65 8.56 9.66 -13.01
N VAL A 66 8.44 10.36 -11.87
CA VAL A 66 7.69 11.62 -11.79
C VAL A 66 8.44 12.74 -12.53
N ALA A 67 9.75 12.88 -12.30
CA ALA A 67 10.58 13.91 -12.93
C ALA A 67 10.61 13.77 -14.47
N PHE A 68 10.91 12.58 -15.00
CA PHE A 68 10.91 12.34 -16.43
C PHE A 68 9.51 12.42 -17.07
N GLY A 69 8.45 12.08 -16.33
CA GLY A 69 7.07 12.28 -16.78
C GLY A 69 6.71 13.75 -16.90
N GLN A 70 7.09 14.57 -15.91
CA GLN A 70 6.90 16.01 -15.91
C GLN A 70 7.71 16.70 -17.01
N GLU A 71 8.98 16.34 -17.20
CA GLU A 71 9.81 16.84 -18.30
C GLU A 71 9.25 16.47 -19.67
N PHE A 72 8.79 15.23 -19.87
CA PHE A 72 8.17 14.82 -21.13
C PHE A 72 6.93 15.66 -21.45
N LEU A 73 6.06 15.90 -20.47
CA LEU A 73 4.86 16.69 -20.64
C LEU A 73 5.19 18.16 -20.92
N LEU A 74 6.13 18.74 -20.18
CA LEU A 74 6.58 20.12 -20.37
C LEU A 74 7.25 20.32 -21.72
N PHE A 75 8.16 19.45 -22.13
CA PHE A 75 8.75 19.52 -23.46
C PHE A 75 7.69 19.34 -24.54
N HIS A 76 6.75 18.41 -24.38
CA HIS A 76 5.71 18.22 -25.40
C HIS A 76 4.86 19.48 -25.61
N LEU A 77 4.48 20.17 -24.54
CA LEU A 77 3.71 21.42 -24.62
C LEU A 77 4.56 22.60 -25.10
N HIS A 78 5.77 22.76 -24.56
CA HIS A 78 6.71 23.81 -24.91
C HIS A 78 7.27 23.69 -26.33
N SER A 79 7.20 22.52 -26.98
CA SER A 79 7.69 22.34 -28.35
C SER A 79 6.66 22.70 -29.41
N THR A 80 5.45 23.09 -29.03
CA THR A 80 4.36 23.31 -29.99
C THR A 80 4.52 24.61 -30.78
N ASP A 81 5.31 25.55 -30.31
CA ASP A 81 5.60 26.85 -30.92
C ASP A 81 7.04 26.97 -31.48
N HIS A 82 7.93 26.03 -31.14
CA HIS A 82 9.32 26.01 -31.62
C HIS A 82 9.49 25.30 -32.96
N MET A 83 10.03 26.02 -33.96
CA MET A 83 10.32 25.52 -35.30
C MET A 83 11.82 25.60 -35.63
N GLY A 84 12.29 24.78 -36.59
CA GLY A 84 13.70 24.78 -37.00
C GLY A 84 14.60 23.95 -36.09
N VAL A 85 15.81 24.44 -35.80
CA VAL A 85 16.83 23.69 -35.03
C VAL A 85 16.41 23.49 -33.57
N GLU A 86 15.69 24.46 -33.00
CA GLU A 86 15.15 24.38 -31.64
C GLU A 86 14.09 23.27 -31.53
N GLY A 87 13.18 23.18 -32.49
CA GLY A 87 12.20 22.08 -32.56
C GLY A 87 12.83 20.69 -32.74
N GLN A 88 13.94 20.59 -33.49
CA GLN A 88 14.68 19.33 -33.62
C GLN A 88 15.35 18.90 -32.30
N TYR A 89 15.88 19.85 -31.54
CA TYR A 89 16.46 19.60 -30.22
C TYR A 89 15.40 19.12 -29.23
N HIS A 90 14.23 19.75 -29.22
CA HIS A 90 13.11 19.34 -28.41
C HIS A 90 12.59 17.95 -28.73
N TRP A 91 12.49 17.61 -30.01
CA TRP A 91 12.10 16.27 -30.45
C TRP A 91 13.07 15.20 -29.91
N LEU A 92 14.38 15.46 -29.95
CA LEU A 92 15.40 14.54 -29.41
C LEU A 92 15.28 14.36 -27.90
N LEU A 93 15.00 15.46 -27.16
CA LEU A 93 14.75 15.43 -25.72
C LEU A 93 13.50 14.61 -25.38
N GLN A 94 12.44 14.75 -26.17
CA GLN A 94 11.19 14.02 -25.98
C GLN A 94 11.37 12.50 -26.17
N VAL A 95 12.13 12.08 -27.19
CA VAL A 95 12.44 10.66 -27.42
C VAL A 95 13.30 10.09 -26.28
N SER A 96 14.26 10.88 -25.79
CA SER A 96 15.12 10.48 -24.68
C SER A 96 14.35 10.32 -23.35
N CYS A 97 13.49 11.29 -23.02
CA CYS A 97 12.59 11.20 -21.86
C CYS A 97 11.65 9.99 -21.97
N PHE A 98 11.07 9.75 -23.16
CA PHE A 98 10.21 8.60 -23.38
C PHE A 98 10.95 7.27 -23.19
N GLY A 99 12.16 7.13 -23.73
CA GLY A 99 12.99 5.93 -23.59
C GLY A 99 13.39 5.65 -22.14
N LEU A 100 13.79 6.70 -21.40
CA LEU A 100 14.14 6.62 -19.99
C LEU A 100 12.91 6.27 -19.12
N GLN A 101 11.76 6.88 -19.39
CA GLN A 101 10.51 6.60 -18.69
C GLN A 101 10.08 5.13 -18.86
N ASN A 102 10.13 4.61 -20.10
CA ASN A 102 9.79 3.21 -20.38
C ASN A 102 10.72 2.23 -19.63
N SER A 103 12.01 2.56 -19.55
CA SER A 103 12.99 1.74 -18.83
C SER A 103 12.74 1.77 -17.32
N SER A 104 12.49 2.95 -16.75
CA SER A 104 12.15 3.13 -15.34
C SER A 104 10.86 2.39 -14.96
N GLN A 105 9.81 2.48 -15.79
CA GLN A 105 8.54 1.79 -15.54
C GLN A 105 8.69 0.26 -15.51
N LYS A 106 9.49 -0.33 -16.41
CA LYS A 106 9.73 -1.79 -16.41
C LYS A 106 10.40 -2.24 -15.11
N VAL A 107 11.38 -1.48 -14.61
CA VAL A 107 12.07 -1.76 -13.35
C VAL A 107 11.11 -1.58 -12.17
N ALA A 108 10.33 -0.50 -12.14
CA ALA A 108 9.35 -0.25 -11.08
C ALA A 108 8.29 -1.36 -10.99
N ILE A 109 7.73 -1.80 -12.12
CA ILE A 109 6.76 -2.90 -12.20
C ILE A 109 7.37 -4.22 -11.70
N SER A 110 8.62 -4.50 -12.08
CA SER A 110 9.35 -5.69 -11.64
C SER A 110 9.56 -5.68 -10.11
N THR A 111 9.97 -4.56 -9.56
CA THR A 111 10.17 -4.38 -8.11
C THR A 111 8.85 -4.50 -7.34
N LEU A 112 7.77 -3.88 -7.83
CA LEU A 112 6.43 -4.02 -7.25
C LEU A 112 5.96 -5.48 -7.23
N LYS A 113 6.13 -6.21 -8.34
CA LYS A 113 5.79 -7.65 -8.40
C LYS A 113 6.57 -8.48 -7.38
N LYS A 114 7.87 -8.20 -7.19
CA LYS A 114 8.68 -8.85 -6.16
C LYS A 114 8.18 -8.51 -4.74
N GLY A 115 7.84 -7.24 -4.48
CA GLY A 115 7.28 -6.80 -3.21
C GLY A 115 5.96 -7.48 -2.87
N ILE A 116 5.03 -7.55 -3.83
CA ILE A 116 3.74 -8.24 -3.67
C ILE A 116 3.96 -9.73 -3.35
N LYS A 117 4.87 -10.40 -4.08
CA LYS A 117 5.19 -11.81 -3.83
C LYS A 117 5.81 -12.03 -2.44
N TRP A 118 6.65 -11.11 -1.98
CA TRP A 118 7.26 -11.18 -0.65
C TRP A 118 6.23 -10.99 0.46
N LEU A 119 5.31 -10.02 0.32
CA LEU A 119 4.19 -9.83 1.23
C LEU A 119 3.33 -11.09 1.31
N ASP A 120 2.99 -11.69 0.18
CA ASP A 120 2.22 -12.94 0.11
C ASP A 120 2.92 -14.11 0.84
N VAL A 121 4.25 -14.22 0.76
CA VAL A 121 5.03 -15.21 1.53
C VAL A 121 4.95 -14.94 3.03
N ILE A 122 5.06 -13.68 3.48
CA ILE A 122 4.98 -13.32 4.89
C ILE A 122 3.59 -13.59 5.45
N THR A 123 2.55 -13.16 4.73
CA THR A 123 1.16 -13.37 5.15
C THR A 123 0.87 -14.87 5.28
N ARG A 124 1.33 -15.69 4.32
CA ARG A 124 1.20 -17.16 4.43
C ARG A 124 1.98 -17.75 5.61
N LYS A 125 3.19 -17.26 5.89
CA LYS A 125 3.98 -17.73 7.03
C LYS A 125 3.29 -17.38 8.35
N HIS A 126 2.84 -16.14 8.50
CA HIS A 126 2.14 -15.67 9.68
C HIS A 126 0.84 -16.44 9.92
N LEU A 127 0.05 -16.69 8.85
CA LEU A 127 -1.17 -17.48 8.93
C LEU A 127 -0.91 -18.92 9.39
N LYS A 128 0.15 -19.56 8.89
CA LYS A 128 0.54 -20.91 9.35
C LYS A 128 0.93 -20.93 10.83
N GLU A 129 1.68 -19.92 11.29
CA GLU A 129 2.03 -19.82 12.71
C GLU A 129 0.82 -19.59 13.60
N GLN A 130 -0.15 -18.78 13.14
CA GLN A 130 -1.40 -18.55 13.87
C GLN A 130 -2.23 -19.85 13.97
N ILE A 131 -2.43 -20.55 12.85
CA ILE A 131 -3.14 -21.84 12.82
C ILE A 131 -2.45 -22.87 13.72
N PHE A 132 -1.11 -22.93 13.69
CA PHE A 132 -0.37 -23.84 14.56
C PHE A 132 -0.56 -23.51 16.05
N ARG A 133 -0.52 -22.23 16.42
CA ARG A 133 -0.77 -21.79 17.80
C ARG A 133 -2.18 -22.14 18.26
N GLU A 134 -3.19 -21.85 17.44
CA GLU A 134 -4.58 -22.21 17.72
C GLU A 134 -4.72 -23.72 17.90
N ASN A 135 -4.15 -24.54 17.01
CA ASN A 135 -4.19 -26.00 17.14
C ASN A 135 -3.55 -26.51 18.45
N ILE A 136 -2.44 -25.92 18.90
CA ILE A 136 -1.81 -26.30 20.17
C ILE A 136 -2.70 -25.92 21.36
N GLU A 137 -3.35 -24.75 21.31
CA GLU A 137 -4.29 -24.32 22.34
C GLU A 137 -5.52 -25.24 22.43
N TYR A 138 -6.11 -25.61 21.28
CA TYR A 138 -7.20 -26.58 21.22
C TYR A 138 -6.80 -27.94 21.81
N LEU A 139 -5.62 -28.47 21.45
CA LEU A 139 -5.12 -29.75 21.97
C LEU A 139 -4.82 -29.68 23.48
N SER A 140 -4.30 -28.55 23.97
CA SER A 140 -4.11 -28.27 25.39
C SER A 140 -5.42 -28.30 26.16
N LEU A 141 -6.47 -27.66 25.63
CA LEU A 141 -7.80 -27.66 26.25
C LEU A 141 -8.38 -29.08 26.30
N ILE A 142 -8.30 -29.85 25.22
CA ILE A 142 -8.77 -31.25 25.18
C ILE A 142 -8.03 -32.09 26.22
N SER A 143 -6.69 -31.99 26.31
CA SER A 143 -5.92 -32.73 27.31
C SER A 143 -6.28 -32.33 28.75
N LYS A 144 -6.66 -31.08 28.99
CA LYS A 144 -7.13 -30.62 30.31
C LYS A 144 -8.50 -31.20 30.66
N PHE A 145 -9.43 -31.21 29.70
CA PHE A 145 -10.74 -31.84 29.85
C PHE A 145 -10.67 -33.36 30.02
N GLU A 146 -9.69 -34.03 29.43
CA GLU A 146 -9.50 -35.48 29.58
C GLU A 146 -8.88 -35.85 30.94
N LYS A 147 -8.18 -34.91 31.60
CA LYS A 147 -7.59 -35.09 32.93
C LYS A 147 -8.50 -34.66 34.08
N GLU A 148 -9.45 -33.77 33.83
CA GLU A 148 -10.54 -33.50 34.77
C GLU A 148 -11.57 -34.61 34.57
N ASP A 149 -11.61 -35.58 35.50
CA ASP A 149 -12.50 -36.76 35.56
C ASP A 149 -14.00 -36.41 35.59
N LEU A 150 -14.50 -35.70 34.57
CA LEU A 150 -15.92 -35.34 34.43
C LEU A 150 -16.77 -36.53 33.95
N PHE A 151 -16.14 -37.63 33.52
CA PHE A 151 -16.85 -38.83 33.10
C PHE A 151 -17.51 -39.57 34.27
N GLU A 152 -16.93 -39.54 35.48
CA GLU A 152 -17.60 -40.08 36.67
C GLU A 152 -18.84 -39.25 37.06
N ASP A 153 -18.75 -37.93 36.98
CA ASP A 153 -19.84 -37.03 37.38
C ASP A 153 -21.04 -37.05 36.40
N VAL A 154 -20.78 -37.15 35.09
CA VAL A 154 -21.86 -37.22 34.08
C VAL A 154 -22.64 -38.53 34.20
N GLU A 155 -21.96 -39.65 34.48
CA GLU A 155 -22.62 -40.94 34.65
C GLU A 155 -23.39 -41.02 35.98
N ALA A 156 -22.85 -40.42 37.05
CA ALA A 156 -23.54 -40.26 38.33
C ALA A 156 -24.79 -39.36 38.21
N GLN A 157 -24.70 -38.24 37.50
CA GLN A 157 -25.83 -37.35 37.23
C GLN A 157 -26.90 -38.01 36.37
N LYS A 158 -26.51 -38.76 35.34
CA LYS A 158 -27.43 -39.53 34.49
C LYS A 158 -28.17 -40.60 35.30
N LYS A 159 -27.50 -41.30 36.20
CA LYS A 159 -28.10 -42.31 37.08
C LYS A 159 -29.08 -41.69 38.09
N SER A 160 -28.73 -40.54 38.65
CA SER A 160 -29.62 -39.77 39.54
C SER A 160 -30.89 -39.31 38.83
N LEU A 161 -30.78 -38.78 37.61
CA LEU A 161 -31.92 -38.33 36.82
C LEU A 161 -32.88 -39.49 36.46
N VAL A 162 -32.34 -40.65 36.10
CA VAL A 162 -33.14 -41.85 35.78
C VAL A 162 -33.91 -42.35 37.01
N ASN A 163 -33.27 -42.35 38.19
CA ASN A 163 -33.95 -42.72 39.43
C ASN A 163 -35.09 -41.74 39.77
N HIS A 164 -34.85 -40.44 39.62
CA HIS A 164 -35.84 -39.42 39.96
C HIS A 164 -37.08 -39.47 39.03
N ILE A 165 -36.88 -39.76 37.74
CA ILE A 165 -37.95 -39.98 36.77
C ILE A 165 -38.74 -41.27 37.09
N GLY A 166 -38.06 -42.33 37.53
CA GLY A 166 -38.69 -43.58 37.95
C GLY A 166 -39.60 -43.40 39.17
N GLU A 167 -39.17 -42.62 40.15
CA GLU A 167 -39.97 -42.28 41.34
C GLU A 167 -41.19 -41.42 40.97
N GLN A 168 -41.01 -40.37 40.17
CA GLN A 168 -42.11 -39.53 39.66
C GLN A 168 -43.19 -40.37 38.97
N LYS A 169 -42.82 -41.33 38.12
CA LYS A 169 -43.77 -42.25 37.46
C LYS A 169 -44.50 -43.16 38.45
N ARG A 170 -43.82 -43.67 39.48
CA ARG A 170 -44.46 -44.46 40.55
C ARG A 170 -45.45 -43.63 41.37
N PHE A 171 -45.14 -42.38 41.68
CA PHE A 171 -46.06 -41.48 42.39
C PHE A 171 -47.31 -41.18 41.56
N VAL A 172 -47.16 -40.97 40.25
CA VAL A 172 -48.29 -40.76 39.32
C VAL A 172 -49.16 -42.03 39.20
N GLU A 173 -48.57 -43.23 39.13
CA GLU A 173 -49.33 -44.48 39.11
C GLU A 173 -50.07 -44.75 40.43
N LYS A 174 -49.48 -44.40 41.57
CA LYS A 174 -50.11 -44.57 42.89
C LYS A 174 -51.32 -43.63 43.05
N GLY A 175 -51.19 -42.37 42.67
CA GLY A 175 -52.31 -41.41 42.69
C GLY A 175 -53.43 -41.76 41.70
N LYS A 176 -53.13 -42.53 40.65
CA LYS A 176 -54.15 -43.01 39.70
C LYS A 176 -54.93 -44.24 40.20
N LYS A 177 -54.37 -44.99 41.16
CA LYS A 177 -55.05 -46.14 41.81
C LYS A 177 -55.93 -45.75 43.00
N GLU A 178 -55.73 -44.55 43.57
CA GLU A 178 -56.54 -44.05 44.69
C GLU A 178 -57.81 -43.30 44.24
N ASN A 179 -57.93 -42.99 42.94
CA ASN A 179 -59.06 -42.25 42.34
C ASN A 179 -60.02 -43.14 41.52
N ASN A 180 -60.05 -44.45 41.76
CA ASN A 180 -60.93 -45.43 41.12
C ASN A 180 -61.52 -46.35 42.18
#